data_AF-T0Y7V8-F1
#
_entry.id   AF-T0Y7V8-F1
#
_cell.length_a   1.000
_cell.length_b   1.000
_cell.length_c   1.000
_cell.angle_alpha   90.00
_cell.angle_beta   90.00
_cell.angle_gamma   90.00
#
_symmetry.space_group_name_H-M   'P 1'
#
loop_
_entity.id
_entity.type
_entity.pdbx_description
1 polymer ?
#
loop_
_entity_poly.entity_id
_entity_poly.type
_entity_poly.pdbx_seq_one_letter_code
_entity_poly.pdbx_strand_id
1 'polypeptide(L)'
;PILYIGFVVMAIGLGVVGLLMHVGMVTQAERLLAVGMLLVFVIGFAMSAGPLVWTLCSEIQPLKGRDFGIGVSTVTNWVMTGVVSVTFLTLLNHLGRAN
;
A
#
# COMPACT_ATOMS: atom_id res chain seq x y z
N PRO A 1 9.74 -7.90 -14.34
CA PRO A 1 10.74 -8.19 -13.28
C PRO A 1 10.56 -7.34 -12.01
N ILE A 2 10.51 -6.01 -12.15
CA ILE A 2 10.44 -5.09 -10.99
C ILE A 2 9.13 -5.20 -10.21
N LEU A 3 8.02 -5.50 -10.89
CA LEU A 3 6.71 -5.69 -10.28
C LEU A 3 6.67 -6.90 -9.33
N TYR A 4 7.21 -8.04 -9.77
CA TYR A 4 7.26 -9.25 -8.94
C TYR A 4 8.16 -9.05 -7.71
N ILE A 5 9.31 -8.40 -7.89
CA ILE A 5 10.22 -8.09 -6.78
C ILE A 5 9.54 -7.15 -5.78
N GLY A 6 8.86 -6.11 -6.27
CA GLY A 6 8.11 -5.18 -5.43
C GLY A 6 7.02 -5.88 -4.61
N PHE A 7 6.21 -6.74 -5.23
CA PHE A 7 5.18 -7.49 -4.52
C PHE A 7 5.75 -8.46 -3.48
N VAL A 8 6.88 -9.11 -3.77
CA VAL A 8 7.55 -9.99 -2.79
C VAL A 8 8.04 -9.18 -1.59
N VAL A 9 8.69 -8.03 -1.81
CA VAL A 9 9.15 -7.14 -0.73
C VAL A 9 7.98 -6.64 0.11
N MET A 10 6.88 -6.24 -0.55
CA MET A 10 5.66 -5.80 0.14
C MET A 10 5.02 -6.93 0.96
N ALA A 11 4.95 -8.14 0.42
CA ALA A 11 4.40 -9.31 1.12
C ALA A 11 5.22 -9.67 2.36
N ILE A 12 6.55 -9.64 2.26
CA ILE A 12 7.44 -9.86 3.41
C ILE A 12 7.26 -8.74 4.44
N GLY A 13 7.22 -7.47 4.01
CA GLY A 13 7.04 -6.33 4.91
C GLY A 13 5.75 -6.40 5.73
N LEU A 14 4.61 -6.59 5.06
CA LEU A 14 3.32 -6.72 5.72
C LEU A 14 3.20 -8.02 6.52
N GLY A 15 3.76 -9.13 6.03
CA GLY A 15 3.76 -10.42 6.74
C GLY A 15 4.47 -10.33 8.09
N VAL A 16 5.65 -9.70 8.12
CA VAL A 16 6.40 -9.49 9.37
C VAL A 16 5.65 -8.54 10.31
N VAL A 17 5.10 -7.43 9.81
CA VAL A 17 4.30 -6.51 10.64
C VAL A 17 3.07 -7.21 11.22
N GLY A 18 2.35 -8.00 10.42
CA GLY A 18 1.19 -8.77 10.87
C GLY A 18 1.55 -9.81 11.94
N LEU A 19 2.69 -10.51 11.78
CA LEU A 19 3.20 -11.43 12.79
C LEU A 19 3.58 -10.70 14.09
N LEU A 20 4.25 -9.54 14.00
CA LEU A 20 4.59 -8.72 15.17
C LEU A 20 3.34 -8.22 15.91
N MET A 21 2.28 -7.84 15.17
CA MET A 21 1.00 -7.47 15.76
C MET A 21 0.29 -8.66 16.41
N HIS A 22 0.44 -9.88 15.88
CA HIS A 22 -0.15 -11.09 16.45
C HIS A 22 0.54 -11.57 17.73
N VAL A 23 1.88 -11.53 17.76
CA VAL A 23 2.68 -11.95 18.93
C VAL A 23 2.60 -10.91 20.07
N GLY A 24 2.27 -9.66 19.75
CA GLY A 24 2.15 -8.56 20.70
C GLY A 24 3.49 -7.83 20.87
N MET A 25 3.48 -6.51 20.68
CA MET A 25 4.68 -5.66 20.74
C MET A 25 4.90 -5.11 22.16
N VAL A 26 5.67 -5.83 22.97
CA VAL A 26 5.93 -5.49 24.37
C VAL A 26 7.15 -4.57 24.50
N THR A 27 8.17 -4.78 23.67
CA THR A 27 9.43 -4.04 23.73
C THR A 27 9.49 -2.87 22.75
N GLN A 28 10.30 -1.85 23.06
CA GLN A 28 10.54 -0.72 22.14
C GLN A 28 11.21 -1.17 20.84
N ALA A 29 12.04 -2.21 20.90
CA ALA A 29 12.73 -2.78 19.74
C ALA A 29 11.74 -3.39 18.73
N GLU A 30 10.72 -4.11 19.18
CA GLU A 30 9.68 -4.68 18.30
C GLU A 30 8.86 -3.60 17.60
N ARG A 31 8.56 -2.49 18.29
CA ARG A 31 7.85 -1.34 17.69
C ARG A 31 8.71 -0.66 16.62
N LEU A 32 10.00 -0.45 16.89
CA LEU A 32 10.95 0.08 15.92
C LEU A 32 11.12 -0.85 14.72
N LEU A 33 11.14 -2.16 14.95
CA LEU A 33 11.18 -3.17 13.89
C LEU A 33 9.92 -3.11 13.02
N ALA A 34 8.73 -3.01 13.60
CA ALA A 34 7.47 -2.87 12.86
C ALA A 34 7.47 -1.61 11.98
N VAL A 35 7.95 -0.48 12.50
CA VAL A 35 8.12 0.76 11.72
C VAL A 35 9.15 0.56 10.60
N GLY A 36 10.28 -0.08 10.88
CA GLY A 36 11.30 -0.40 9.88
C GLY A 36 10.76 -1.27 8.74
N MET A 37 9.97 -2.30 9.05
CA MET A 37 9.33 -3.16 8.06
C MET A 37 8.23 -2.45 7.27
N LEU A 38 7.49 -1.53 7.89
CA LEU A 38 6.57 -0.63 7.18
C LEU A 38 7.32 0.26 6.18
N LEU A 39 8.50 0.78 6.53
CA LEU A 39 9.31 1.56 5.59
C LEU A 39 9.82 0.70 4.42
N VAL A 40 10.25 -0.54 4.69
CA VAL A 40 10.62 -1.50 3.63
C VAL A 40 9.44 -1.79 2.69
N PHE A 41 8.23 -1.93 3.24
CA PHE A 41 7.00 -2.05 2.44
C PHE A 41 6.80 -0.81 1.55
N VAL A 42 6.93 0.40 2.09
CA VAL A 42 6.79 1.66 1.33
C VAL A 42 7.82 1.75 0.21
N ILE A 43 9.07 1.34 0.45
CA ILE A 43 10.13 1.30 -0.58
C ILE A 43 9.76 0.30 -1.70
N GLY A 44 9.31 -0.90 -1.34
CA GLY A 44 8.83 -1.89 -2.30
C GLY A 44 7.66 -1.39 -3.16
N PHE A 45 6.71 -0.69 -2.54
CA PHE A 45 5.58 -0.06 -3.22
C PHE A 45 6.04 1.06 -4.18
N ALA A 46 6.92 1.95 -3.72
CA ALA A 46 7.41 3.08 -4.49
C ALA A 46 8.20 2.65 -5.75
N MET A 47 8.99 1.58 -5.66
CA MET A 47 9.74 1.05 -6.81
C MET A 47 8.87 0.29 -7.82
N SER A 48 7.68 -0.19 -7.42
CA SER A 48 6.84 -1.06 -8.24
C SER A 48 5.48 -0.43 -8.55
N ALA A 49 4.51 -0.59 -7.67
CA ALA A 49 3.11 -0.20 -7.87
C ALA A 49 2.94 1.31 -8.07
N GLY A 50 3.81 2.14 -7.48
CA GLY A 50 3.76 3.59 -7.59
C GLY A 50 3.78 4.11 -9.04
N PRO A 51 4.87 3.95 -9.79
CA PRO A 51 4.95 4.38 -11.18
C PRO A 51 4.10 3.51 -12.11
N LEU A 52 4.04 2.20 -11.85
CA LEU A 52 3.48 1.22 -12.79
C LEU A 52 1.96 1.37 -13.00
N VAL A 53 1.21 1.80 -11.97
CA VAL A 53 -0.22 2.10 -12.08
C VAL A 53 -0.48 3.16 -13.14
N TRP A 54 0.31 4.23 -13.14
CA TRP A 54 0.12 5.35 -14.07
C TRP A 54 0.54 4.98 -15.49
N THR A 55 1.64 4.24 -15.64
CA THR A 55 2.09 3.75 -16.95
C THR A 55 1.07 2.82 -17.59
N LEU A 56 0.55 1.84 -16.84
CA LEU A 56 -0.48 0.91 -17.33
C LEU A 56 -1.76 1.64 -17.75
N CYS A 57 -2.22 2.62 -16.97
CA CYS A 57 -3.37 3.43 -17.36
C CYS A 57 -3.13 4.13 -18.70
N SER A 58 -1.92 4.66 -18.93
CA SER A 58 -1.57 5.35 -20.18
C SER A 58 -1.39 4.41 -21.38
N GLU A 59 -1.07 3.14 -21.15
CA GLU A 59 -0.87 2.12 -22.20
C GLU A 59 -2.18 1.43 -22.63
N ILE A 60 -3.12 1.21 -21.70
CA ILE A 60 -4.41 0.54 -21.98
C ILE A 60 -5.40 1.46 -22.69
N GLN A 61 -5.26 2.78 -22.53
CA GLN A 61 -6.25 3.72 -22.99
C GLN A 61 -6.11 4.06 -24.48
N PRO A 62 -7.20 3.99 -25.28
CA PRO A 62 -7.14 4.29 -26.70
C PRO A 62 -6.87 5.78 -26.95
N LEU A 63 -6.05 6.07 -27.96
CA LEU A 63 -5.56 7.41 -28.31
C LEU A 63 -6.66 8.48 -28.44
N LYS A 64 -7.88 8.10 -28.85
CA LYS A 64 -9.02 9.00 -29.04
C LYS A 64 -9.75 9.41 -27.75
N GLY A 65 -9.49 8.73 -26.62
CA GLY A 65 -10.18 8.96 -25.34
C GLY A 65 -9.26 8.96 -24.12
N ARG A 66 -7.94 9.08 -24.34
CA ARG A 66 -6.93 8.98 -23.28
C ARG A 66 -7.14 9.99 -22.15
N ASP A 67 -7.49 11.23 -22.48
CA ASP A 67 -7.66 12.28 -21.47
C ASP A 67 -8.85 12.00 -20.54
N PHE A 68 -9.96 11.49 -21.09
CA PHE A 68 -11.11 11.04 -20.29
C PHE A 68 -10.73 9.84 -19.41
N GLY A 69 -10.01 8.88 -19.97
CA GLY A 69 -9.54 7.72 -19.23
C GLY A 69 -8.62 8.09 -18.06
N ILE A 70 -7.63 8.96 -18.26
CA ILE A 70 -6.74 9.45 -17.19
C ILE A 70 -7.55 10.19 -16.11
N GLY A 71 -8.56 10.96 -16.52
CA GLY A 71 -9.49 11.62 -15.61
C GLY A 71 -10.22 10.62 -14.71
N VAL A 72 -10.81 9.57 -15.27
CA VAL A 72 -11.51 8.52 -14.50
C VAL A 72 -10.55 7.76 -13.58
N SER A 73 -9.34 7.43 -14.04
CA SER A 73 -8.32 6.78 -13.20
C SER A 73 -7.94 7.66 -12.00
N THR A 74 -7.74 8.96 -12.23
CA THR A 74 -7.41 9.93 -11.17
C THR A 74 -8.54 10.07 -10.18
N VAL A 75 -9.79 10.23 -10.64
CA VAL A 75 -10.97 10.31 -9.78
C VAL A 75 -11.10 9.05 -8.93
N THR A 76 -10.94 7.87 -9.53
CA THR A 76 -10.99 6.59 -8.81
C THR A 76 -9.91 6.52 -7.71
N ASN A 77 -8.68 6.95 -8.03
CA ASN A 77 -7.60 7.01 -7.05
C ASN A 77 -7.92 7.93 -5.86
N TRP A 78 -8.47 9.12 -6.13
CA TRP A 78 -8.88 10.05 -5.07
C TRP A 78 -10.05 9.53 -4.23
N VAL A 79 -11.04 8.90 -4.86
CA VAL A 79 -12.17 8.26 -4.15
C VAL A 79 -11.66 7.16 -3.23
N MET A 80 -10.79 6.27 -3.72
CA MET A 80 -10.20 5.21 -2.91
C MET A 80 -9.35 5.77 -1.76
N THR A 81 -8.59 6.83 -2.03
CA THR A 81 -7.84 7.54 -0.98
C THR A 81 -8.79 8.08 0.10
N GLY A 82 -9.91 8.69 -0.29
CA GLY A 82 -10.95 9.15 0.65
C GLY A 82 -11.54 8.00 1.47
N VAL A 83 -11.85 6.86 0.83
CA VAL A 83 -12.34 5.65 1.52
C VAL A 83 -11.31 5.14 2.53
N VAL A 84 -10.03 5.04 2.14
CA VAL A 84 -8.96 4.61 3.06
C VAL A 84 -8.84 5.59 4.22
N SER A 85 -8.90 6.90 3.98
CA SER A 85 -8.82 7.92 5.04
C SER A 85 -9.95 7.78 6.07
N VAL A 86 -11.20 7.53 5.65
CA VAL A 86 -12.33 7.37 6.59
C VAL A 86 -12.33 6.01 7.27
N THR A 87 -11.84 4.96 6.60
CA THR A 87 -11.84 3.59 7.16
C THR A 87 -10.63 3.31 8.05
N PHE A 88 -9.51 4.03 7.88
CA PHE A 88 -8.26 3.76 8.59
C PHE A 88 -8.41 3.77 10.11
N LEU A 89 -9.02 4.80 10.68
CA LEU A 89 -9.22 4.88 12.13
C LEU A 89 -10.14 3.78 12.64
N THR A 90 -11.20 3.46 11.89
CA THR A 90 -12.15 2.39 12.24
C THR A 90 -11.45 1.03 12.25
N LEU A 91 -10.65 0.73 11.22
CA LEU A 91 -9.88 -0.51 11.13
C LEU A 91 -8.81 -0.58 12.23
N LEU A 92 -8.12 0.52 12.53
CA LEU A 92 -7.12 0.56 13.59
C LEU A 92 -7.74 0.32 14.97
N ASN A 93 -8.92 0.89 15.23
CA ASN A 93 -9.63 0.71 16.49
C ASN A 93 -10.22 -0.71 16.66
N HIS A 94 -10.67 -1.35 15.58
CA HIS A 94 -11.28 -2.68 15.66
C HIS A 94 -10.27 -3.83 15.50
N LEU A 95 -9.31 -3.71 14.58
CA LEU A 95 -8.33 -4.76 14.25
C LEU A 95 -6.95 -4.48 14.83
N GLY A 96 -6.59 -3.21 15.04
CA GLY A 96 -5.26 -2.82 15.53
C GLY A 96 -5.10 -2.94 17.06
N ARG A 97 -6.20 -3.11 17.81
CA ARG A 97 -6.15 -3.41 19.25
C ARG A 97 -5.83 -4.89 19.45
N ALA A 98 -4.58 -5.27 19.19
CA ALA A 98 -4.03 -6.50 19.73
C ALA A 98 -3.80 -6.28 21.24
N ASN A 99 -4.83 -6.59 22.04
CA ASN A 99 -4.92 -6.52 23.50
C ASN A 99 -4.31 -5.28 24.18
#